data_AF-A0A0W0YYM9-F1
#
_entry.id   AF-A0A0W0YYM9-F1
#
_cell.length_a   1.000
_cell.length_b   1.000
_cell.length_c   1.000
_cell.angle_alpha   90.00
_cell.angle_beta   90.00
_cell.angle_gamma   90.00
#
_symmetry.space_group_name_H-M   'P 1'
#
loop_
_entity.id
_entity.type
_entity.pdbx_description
1 polymer ?
#
loop_
_entity_poly.entity_id
_entity_poly.type
_entity_poly.pdbx_seq_one_letter_code
_entity_poly.pdbx_strand_id
1 'polypeptide(L)'
;MVKGRSEGDLKTYLQQLPGKERVKVICMDLSSTYRSMVKKYFPNAMIVADRFHVIRLIQYQCIMTYRELSHEIKNNRGILALLRTRPNNLSEENKVKRDVFLNQNPAIEAIYQFQQELHSLLMKRALTQRACRKVIPTFLEMLTDLKQSSFKPSAALGKTLTAWKDEVARMWRFSKSNGITEGFHRKMKLIQRRAYGFRNFENYRVRVKVLCG
;
A
#
# COMPACT_ATOMS: atom_id res chain seq x y z
N MET A 1 9.59 -16.04 20.32
CA MET A 1 9.45 -15.74 18.88
C MET A 1 8.73 -16.91 18.23
N VAL A 2 7.80 -16.61 17.33
CA VAL A 2 6.84 -17.58 16.78
C VAL A 2 7.33 -18.16 15.45
N LYS A 3 7.17 -19.48 15.24
CA LYS A 3 7.63 -20.23 14.05
C LYS A 3 6.63 -20.21 12.88
N GLY A 4 5.94 -19.09 12.65
CA GLY A 4 4.98 -18.98 11.55
C GLY A 4 4.28 -17.63 11.49
N ARG A 5 3.43 -17.46 10.46
CA ARG A 5 2.67 -16.23 10.20
C ARG A 5 1.16 -16.42 10.37
N SER A 6 0.71 -17.64 10.68
CA SER A 6 -0.72 -17.88 10.89
C SER A 6 -1.17 -17.30 12.22
N GLU A 7 -2.48 -17.08 12.37
CA GLU A 7 -3.04 -16.69 13.66
C GLU A 7 -2.73 -17.74 14.72
N GLY A 8 -2.78 -19.03 14.38
CA GLY A 8 -2.47 -20.13 15.29
C GLY A 8 -1.05 -20.04 15.85
N ASP A 9 -0.08 -19.75 14.99
CA ASP A 9 1.32 -19.60 15.40
C ASP A 9 1.48 -18.39 16.33
N LEU A 10 0.85 -17.27 15.98
CA LEU A 10 1.05 -15.97 16.64
C LEU A 10 0.20 -15.78 17.90
N LYS A 11 -0.85 -16.59 18.08
CA LYS A 11 -1.83 -16.49 19.17
C LYS A 11 -1.18 -16.42 20.54
N THR A 12 -0.38 -17.42 20.90
CA THR A 12 0.23 -17.52 22.25
C THR A 12 1.10 -16.30 22.54
N TYR A 13 1.87 -15.86 21.56
CA TYR A 13 2.73 -14.68 21.72
C TYR A 13 1.94 -13.39 21.88
N LEU A 14 0.92 -13.16 21.03
CA LEU A 14 0.10 -11.94 21.08
C LEU A 14 -0.75 -11.88 22.35
N GLN A 15 -1.17 -13.03 22.89
CA GLN A 15 -1.86 -13.11 24.17
C GLN A 15 -0.94 -12.68 25.32
N GLN A 16 0.31 -13.11 25.32
CA GLN A 16 1.29 -12.84 26.37
C GLN A 16 2.02 -11.50 26.22
N LEU A 17 1.83 -10.78 25.11
CA LEU A 17 2.53 -9.52 24.84
C LEU A 17 2.12 -8.45 25.87
N PRO A 18 3.04 -7.99 26.74
CA PRO A 18 2.70 -7.00 27.75
C PRO A 18 2.49 -5.62 27.11
N GLY A 19 1.56 -4.82 27.65
CA GLY A 19 1.35 -3.45 27.19
C GLY A 19 0.52 -3.29 25.92
N LYS A 20 -0.07 -4.38 25.39
CA LYS A 20 -0.88 -4.36 24.15
C LYS A 20 -2.11 -3.44 24.27
N GLU A 21 -2.68 -3.33 25.46
CA GLU A 21 -3.77 -2.43 25.81
C GLU A 21 -3.38 -0.95 25.77
N ARG A 22 -2.09 -0.62 25.88
CA ARG A 22 -1.55 0.75 25.78
C ARG A 22 -1.26 1.18 24.35
N VAL A 23 -1.33 0.26 23.38
CA VAL A 23 -1.08 0.56 21.98
C VAL A 23 -2.24 1.39 21.43
N LYS A 24 -1.95 2.62 21.01
CA LYS A 24 -2.96 3.56 20.48
C LYS A 24 -3.13 3.48 18.97
N VAL A 25 -2.07 3.13 18.24
CA VAL A 25 -2.03 3.14 16.77
C VAL A 25 -1.17 2.00 16.26
N ILE A 26 -1.66 1.30 15.24
CA ILE A 26 -0.90 0.28 14.49
C ILE A 26 -0.93 0.66 13.02
N CYS A 27 0.24 0.86 12.42
CA CYS A 27 0.40 1.07 10.98
C CYS A 27 0.73 -0.28 10.32
N MET A 28 -0.04 -0.68 9.32
CA MET A 28 0.11 -1.99 8.69
C MET A 28 -0.37 -2.02 7.24
N ASP A 29 0.08 -3.03 6.50
CA ASP A 29 -0.33 -3.27 5.13
C ASP A 29 -1.80 -3.70 5.04
N LEU A 30 -2.37 -3.74 3.84
CA LEU A 30 -3.76 -4.11 3.58
C LEU A 30 -3.98 -5.64 3.67
N SER A 31 -3.61 -6.27 4.79
CA SER A 31 -3.83 -7.70 5.06
C SER A 31 -5.01 -7.93 5.98
N SER A 32 -6.07 -8.58 5.45
CA SER A 32 -7.28 -8.90 6.23
C SER A 32 -6.98 -9.82 7.43
N THR A 33 -6.06 -10.77 7.25
CA THR A 33 -5.63 -11.69 8.32
C THR A 33 -5.01 -10.91 9.48
N TYR A 34 -4.01 -10.06 9.20
CA TYR A 34 -3.41 -9.24 10.24
C TYR A 34 -4.40 -8.23 10.82
N ARG A 35 -5.33 -7.69 10.02
CA ARG A 35 -6.35 -6.74 10.50
C ARG A 35 -7.25 -7.40 11.55
N SER A 36 -7.68 -8.63 11.30
CA SER A 36 -8.47 -9.43 12.24
C SER A 36 -7.69 -9.67 13.54
N MET A 37 -6.42 -10.07 13.42
CA MET A 37 -5.56 -10.29 14.59
C MET A 37 -5.35 -9.01 15.39
N VAL A 38 -5.10 -7.87 14.73
CA VAL A 38 -4.92 -6.59 15.40
C VAL A 38 -6.18 -6.19 16.16
N LYS A 39 -7.36 -6.29 15.54
CA LYS A 39 -8.64 -6.02 16.22
C LYS A 39 -8.85 -6.92 17.44
N LYS A 40 -8.44 -8.18 17.36
CA LYS A 40 -8.60 -9.17 18.44
C LYS A 40 -7.66 -8.94 19.62
N TYR A 41 -6.38 -8.65 19.36
CA TYR A 41 -5.35 -8.60 20.40
C TYR A 41 -4.97 -7.18 20.85
N PHE A 42 -5.30 -6.15 20.07
CA PHE A 42 -5.03 -4.75 20.38
C PHE A 42 -6.33 -3.91 20.28
N PRO A 43 -7.31 -4.14 21.17
CA PRO A 43 -8.66 -3.57 21.04
C PRO A 43 -8.70 -2.03 21.08
N ASN A 44 -7.72 -1.40 21.75
CA ASN A 44 -7.63 0.07 21.86
C ASN A 44 -6.86 0.72 20.70
N ALA A 45 -6.25 -0.07 19.81
CA ALA A 45 -5.41 0.44 18.75
C ALA A 45 -6.22 0.83 17.51
N MET A 46 -6.04 2.06 17.05
CA MET A 46 -6.51 2.48 15.73
C MET A 46 -5.61 1.91 14.64
N ILE A 47 -6.20 1.25 13.66
CA ILE A 47 -5.46 0.72 12.50
C ILE A 47 -5.29 1.81 11.45
N VAL A 48 -4.06 2.08 11.04
CA VAL A 48 -3.71 3.00 9.95
C VAL A 48 -3.16 2.17 8.79
N ALA A 49 -3.72 2.37 7.60
CA ALA A 49 -3.20 1.71 6.40
C ALA A 49 -1.82 2.28 6.04
N ASP A 50 -0.87 1.40 5.71
CA ASP A 50 0.42 1.83 5.20
C ASP A 50 0.27 2.46 3.82
N ARG A 51 0.63 3.74 3.73
CA ARG A 51 0.44 4.55 2.52
C ARG A 51 1.20 3.98 1.31
N PHE A 52 2.39 3.44 1.51
CA PHE A 52 3.15 2.87 0.39
C PHE A 52 2.41 1.67 -0.20
N HIS A 53 1.86 0.80 0.64
CA HIS A 53 1.06 -0.35 0.22
C HIS A 53 -0.23 0.05 -0.50
N VAL A 54 -0.93 1.08 -0.01
CA VAL A 54 -2.13 1.62 -0.68
C VAL A 54 -1.79 2.13 -2.08
N ILE A 55 -0.70 2.89 -2.21
CA ILE A 55 -0.31 3.48 -3.49
C ILE A 55 0.20 2.42 -4.47
N ARG A 56 0.94 1.42 -3.96
CA ARG A 56 1.37 0.27 -4.76
C ARG A 56 0.18 -0.52 -5.28
N LEU A 57 -0.87 -0.71 -4.47
CA LEU A 57 -2.12 -1.36 -4.89
C LEU A 57 -2.78 -0.58 -6.03
N ILE A 58 -2.90 0.74 -5.91
CA ILE A 58 -3.50 1.60 -6.95
C ILE A 58 -2.72 1.47 -8.26
N GLN A 59 -1.39 1.66 -8.20
CA GLN A 59 -0.53 1.53 -9.38
C GLN A 59 -0.66 0.15 -10.04
N TYR A 60 -0.69 -0.92 -9.25
CA TYR A 60 -0.86 -2.28 -9.77
C TYR A 60 -2.18 -2.44 -10.52
N GLN A 61 -3.30 -2.03 -9.91
CA GLN A 61 -4.62 -2.16 -10.51
C GLN A 61 -4.76 -1.31 -11.77
N CYS A 62 -4.26 -0.07 -11.78
CA CYS A 62 -4.25 0.77 -12.99
C CYS A 62 -3.45 0.12 -14.14
N ILE A 63 -2.28 -0.46 -13.85
CA ILE A 63 -1.51 -1.19 -14.88
C ILE A 63 -2.28 -2.39 -15.41
N MET A 64 -3.01 -3.12 -14.56
CA MET A 64 -3.87 -4.21 -15.02
C MET A 64 -4.99 -3.67 -15.93
N THR A 65 -5.61 -2.55 -15.58
CA THR A 65 -6.64 -1.90 -16.42
C THR A 65 -6.07 -1.48 -17.78
N TYR A 66 -4.89 -0.85 -17.82
CA TYR A 66 -4.26 -0.46 -19.09
C TYR A 66 -3.97 -1.67 -20.00
N ARG A 67 -3.57 -2.80 -19.41
CA ARG A 67 -3.32 -4.06 -20.13
C ARG A 67 -4.59 -4.72 -20.66
N GLU A 68 -5.73 -4.49 -20.02
CA GLU A 68 -7.04 -4.95 -20.49
C GLU A 68 -7.53 -4.10 -21.67
N LEU A 69 -7.22 -2.79 -21.66
CA LEU A 69 -7.63 -1.84 -22.69
C LEU A 69 -6.82 -1.89 -23.99
N SER A 70 -5.52 -2.17 -23.91
CA SER A 70 -4.66 -2.18 -25.09
C SER A 70 -3.62 -3.29 -25.01
N HIS A 71 -3.61 -4.15 -26.04
CA HIS A 71 -2.57 -5.15 -26.23
C HIS A 71 -1.20 -4.53 -26.50
N GLU A 72 -1.15 -3.33 -27.10
CA GLU A 72 0.10 -2.61 -27.34
C GLU A 72 0.80 -2.24 -26.02
N ILE A 73 0.02 -1.89 -24.99
CA ILE A 73 0.55 -1.60 -23.65
C ILE A 73 1.15 -2.84 -22.99
N LYS A 74 0.58 -4.02 -23.23
CA LYS A 74 0.95 -5.26 -22.54
C LYS A 74 2.46 -5.55 -22.64
N ASN A 75 3.06 -5.24 -23.79
CA ASN A 75 4.47 -5.48 -24.08
C ASN A 75 5.33 -4.19 -24.07
N ASN A 76 4.72 -3.00 -24.06
CA ASN A 76 5.45 -1.74 -24.07
C ASN A 76 5.87 -1.31 -22.64
N ARG A 77 7.00 -1.86 -22.18
CA ARG A 77 7.58 -1.54 -20.86
C ARG A 77 7.95 -0.06 -20.71
N GLY A 78 8.31 0.62 -21.81
CA GLY A 78 8.65 2.04 -21.81
C GLY A 78 7.45 2.92 -21.47
N ILE A 79 6.34 2.75 -22.19
CA ILE A 79 5.10 3.47 -21.91
C ILE A 79 4.57 3.16 -20.52
N LEU A 80 4.56 1.89 -20.09
CA LEU A 80 4.17 1.52 -18.73
C LEU A 80 5.01 2.21 -17.65
N ALA A 81 6.32 2.40 -17.90
CA ALA A 81 7.19 3.14 -16.98
C ALA A 81 6.81 4.62 -16.93
N LEU A 82 6.45 5.23 -18.05
CA LEU A 82 5.97 6.62 -18.13
C LEU A 82 4.65 6.81 -17.38
N LEU A 83 3.66 5.94 -17.58
CA LEU A 83 2.35 6.00 -16.92
C LEU A 83 2.43 5.75 -15.41
N ARG A 84 3.40 4.94 -14.95
CA ARG A 84 3.62 4.67 -13.52
C ARG A 84 4.36 5.80 -12.81
N THR A 85 5.19 6.55 -13.53
CA THR A 85 6.03 7.60 -12.96
C THR A 85 5.22 8.87 -12.74
N ARG A 86 5.47 9.57 -11.62
CA ARG A 86 4.81 10.84 -11.35
C ARG A 86 5.20 11.88 -12.41
N PRO A 87 4.26 12.72 -12.88
CA PRO A 87 4.56 13.79 -13.84
C PRO A 87 5.79 14.63 -13.47
N ASN A 88 5.91 15.01 -12.20
CA ASN A 88 7.01 15.86 -11.71
C ASN A 88 8.37 15.15 -11.65
N ASN A 89 8.40 13.83 -11.82
CA ASN A 89 9.62 13.02 -11.84
C ASN A 89 10.03 12.62 -13.27
N LEU A 90 9.25 13.01 -14.28
CA LEU A 90 9.58 12.78 -15.68
C LEU A 90 10.39 13.95 -16.23
N SER A 91 11.35 13.67 -17.10
CA SER A 91 11.97 14.68 -17.95
C SER A 91 10.94 15.24 -18.94
N GLU A 92 11.17 16.45 -19.47
CA GLU A 92 10.26 17.07 -20.44
C GLU A 92 10.04 16.18 -21.67
N GLU A 93 11.09 15.57 -22.21
CA GLU A 93 10.99 14.61 -23.33
C GLU A 93 10.05 13.43 -23.01
N ASN A 94 10.12 12.92 -21.79
CA ASN A 94 9.30 11.80 -21.35
C ASN A 94 7.85 12.21 -21.06
N LYS A 95 7.61 13.45 -20.64
CA LYS A 95 6.27 14.02 -20.55
C LYS A 95 5.63 14.12 -21.94
N VAL A 96 6.35 14.68 -22.92
CA VAL A 96 5.88 14.75 -24.31
C VAL A 96 5.55 13.37 -24.86
N LYS A 97 6.43 12.38 -24.68
CA LYS A 97 6.16 10.99 -25.12
C LYS A 97 4.92 10.39 -24.46
N ARG A 98 4.72 10.62 -23.16
CA ARG A 98 3.53 10.19 -22.43
C ARG A 98 2.28 10.88 -22.98
N ASP A 99 2.33 12.18 -23.20
CA ASP A 99 1.17 12.98 -23.59
C ASP A 99 0.72 12.66 -25.02
N VAL A 100 1.67 12.45 -25.94
CA VAL A 100 1.37 11.91 -27.28
C VAL A 100 0.66 10.57 -27.18
N PHE A 101 1.15 9.66 -26.33
CA PHE A 101 0.51 8.36 -26.12
C PHE A 101 -0.91 8.50 -25.54
N LEU A 102 -1.11 9.38 -24.55
CA LEU A 102 -2.42 9.59 -23.92
C LEU A 102 -3.42 10.21 -24.90
N ASN A 103 -3.00 11.20 -25.70
CA ASN A 103 -3.85 11.83 -26.73
C ASN A 103 -4.33 10.82 -27.79
N GLN A 104 -3.51 9.80 -28.10
CA GLN A 104 -3.89 8.71 -29.01
C GLN A 104 -4.78 7.65 -28.35
N ASN A 105 -4.87 7.65 -27.01
CA ASN A 105 -5.56 6.63 -26.22
C ASN A 105 -6.47 7.27 -25.16
N PRO A 106 -7.58 7.93 -25.55
CA PRO A 106 -8.41 8.74 -24.64
C PRO A 106 -9.01 7.95 -23.47
N ALA A 107 -9.34 6.67 -23.67
CA ALA A 107 -9.80 5.80 -22.58
C ALA A 107 -8.72 5.57 -21.51
N ILE A 108 -7.46 5.41 -21.93
CA ILE A 108 -6.31 5.26 -21.02
C ILE A 108 -5.98 6.60 -20.36
N GLU A 109 -6.12 7.71 -21.08
CA GLU A 109 -5.98 9.05 -20.53
C GLU A 109 -6.96 9.30 -19.39
N ALA A 110 -8.25 9.01 -19.56
CA ALA A 110 -9.25 9.19 -18.52
C ALA A 110 -8.89 8.43 -17.23
N ILE A 111 -8.42 7.18 -17.35
CA ILE A 111 -7.98 6.36 -16.21
C ILE A 111 -6.70 6.92 -15.60
N TYR A 112 -5.76 7.40 -16.42
CA TYR A 112 -4.52 8.01 -15.95
C TYR A 112 -4.80 9.27 -15.12
N GLN A 113 -5.68 10.16 -15.59
CA GLN A 113 -6.04 11.37 -14.85
C GLN A 113 -6.71 11.04 -13.53
N PHE A 114 -7.70 10.15 -13.54
CA PHE A 114 -8.34 9.65 -12.32
C PHE A 114 -7.32 9.07 -11.33
N GLN A 115 -6.35 8.29 -11.83
CA GLN A 115 -5.26 7.75 -11.02
C GLN A 115 -4.41 8.88 -10.40
N GLN A 116 -4.05 9.91 -11.16
CA GLN A 116 -3.24 11.03 -10.66
C GLN A 116 -3.99 11.81 -9.56
N GLU A 117 -5.29 12.03 -9.73
CA GLU A 117 -6.14 12.68 -8.74
C GLU A 117 -6.23 11.86 -7.45
N LEU A 118 -6.53 10.56 -7.57
CA LEU A 118 -6.67 9.67 -6.41
C LEU A 118 -5.34 9.58 -5.66
N HIS A 119 -4.25 9.41 -6.39
CA HIS A 119 -2.91 9.37 -5.83
C HIS A 119 -2.57 10.70 -5.13
N SER A 120 -2.89 11.85 -5.71
CA SER A 120 -2.64 13.17 -5.12
C SER A 120 -3.44 13.40 -3.84
N LEU A 121 -4.71 12.97 -3.83
CA LEU A 121 -5.57 12.99 -2.64
C LEU A 121 -4.97 12.15 -1.51
N LEU A 122 -4.52 10.94 -1.82
CA LEU A 122 -3.91 10.01 -0.86
C LEU A 122 -2.49 10.43 -0.43
N MET A 123 -1.80 11.26 -1.21
CA MET A 123 -0.50 11.80 -0.81
C MET A 123 -0.58 12.92 0.23
N LYS A 124 -1.76 13.47 0.52
CA LYS A 124 -1.92 14.45 1.61
C LYS A 124 -1.49 13.84 2.95
N ARG A 125 -0.89 14.66 3.82
CA ARG A 125 -0.34 14.25 5.13
C ARG A 125 -0.64 15.30 6.18
N ALA A 126 -0.63 14.87 7.44
CA ALA A 126 -0.79 15.72 8.61
C ALA A 126 -2.00 16.66 8.52
N LEU A 127 -3.10 16.17 7.94
CA LEU A 127 -4.33 16.94 7.85
C LEU A 127 -4.98 17.09 9.23
N THR A 128 -5.48 18.29 9.50
CA THR A 128 -6.37 18.53 10.65
C THR A 128 -7.68 17.77 10.46
N GLN A 129 -8.42 17.53 11.54
CA GLN A 129 -9.74 16.89 11.46
C GLN A 129 -10.69 17.65 10.53
N ARG A 130 -10.68 18.99 10.59
CA ARG A 130 -11.47 19.85 9.70
C ARG A 130 -11.08 19.69 8.23
N ALA A 131 -9.79 19.61 7.94
CA ALA A 131 -9.30 19.37 6.58
C ALA A 131 -9.66 17.95 6.08
N CYS A 132 -9.54 16.93 6.93
CA CYS A 132 -9.98 15.56 6.60
C CYS A 132 -11.46 15.51 6.21
N ARG A 133 -12.34 16.18 6.97
CA ARG A 133 -13.78 16.23 6.66
C ARG A 133 -14.08 16.79 5.27
N LYS A 134 -13.23 17.67 4.73
CA LYS A 134 -13.38 18.22 3.38
C LYS A 134 -12.95 17.26 2.27
N VAL A 135 -11.98 16.38 2.52
CA VAL A 135 -11.45 15.44 1.50
C VAL A 135 -12.12 14.08 1.51
N ILE A 136 -12.77 13.70 2.63
CA ILE A 136 -13.48 12.42 2.75
C ILE A 136 -14.59 12.25 1.70
N PRO A 137 -15.47 13.24 1.44
CA PRO A 137 -16.53 13.09 0.43
C PRO A 137 -15.97 12.78 -0.95
N THR A 138 -14.99 13.56 -1.42
CA THR A 138 -14.30 13.30 -2.71
C THR A 138 -13.70 11.90 -2.75
N PHE A 139 -13.06 11.44 -1.67
CA PHE A 139 -12.52 10.08 -1.64
C PHE A 139 -13.63 9.03 -1.78
N LEU A 140 -14.75 9.18 -1.07
CA LEU A 140 -15.87 8.22 -1.13
C LEU A 140 -16.56 8.20 -2.50
N GLU A 141 -16.63 9.35 -3.17
CA GLU A 141 -17.10 9.46 -4.55
C GLU A 141 -16.19 8.68 -5.51
N MET A 142 -14.88 8.92 -5.46
CA MET A 142 -13.90 8.16 -6.25
C MET A 142 -13.97 6.64 -5.98
N LEU A 143 -14.24 6.22 -4.75
CA LEU A 143 -14.45 4.79 -4.45
C LEU A 143 -15.71 4.23 -5.10
N THR A 144 -16.75 5.05 -5.23
CA THR A 144 -18.00 4.69 -5.89
C THR A 144 -17.77 4.54 -7.39
N ASP A 145 -17.09 5.49 -8.02
CA ASP A 145 -16.72 5.43 -9.45
C ASP A 145 -15.89 4.19 -9.75
N LEU A 146 -14.89 3.89 -8.92
CA LEU A 146 -14.07 2.69 -9.08
C LEU A 146 -14.91 1.41 -9.03
N LYS A 147 -15.85 1.29 -8.09
CA LYS A 147 -16.71 0.10 -7.96
C LYS A 147 -17.68 -0.06 -9.13
N GLN A 148 -18.12 1.04 -9.73
CA GLN A 148 -19.04 1.07 -10.87
C GLN A 148 -18.32 0.90 -12.21
N SER A 149 -16.99 1.00 -12.22
CA SER A 149 -16.18 0.77 -13.42
C SER A 149 -16.45 -0.61 -14.03
N SER A 150 -16.60 -0.66 -15.36
CA SER A 150 -16.72 -1.90 -16.13
C SER A 150 -15.42 -2.72 -16.15
N PHE A 151 -14.28 -2.10 -15.84
CA PHE A 151 -12.98 -2.77 -15.79
C PHE A 151 -12.82 -3.54 -14.47
N LYS A 152 -12.61 -4.84 -14.57
CA LYS A 152 -12.48 -5.73 -13.39
C LYS A 152 -11.38 -5.27 -12.41
N PRO A 153 -10.18 -4.83 -12.86
CA PRO A 153 -9.13 -4.37 -11.95
C PRO A 153 -9.53 -3.08 -11.20
N SER A 154 -10.17 -2.13 -11.88
CA SER A 154 -10.68 -0.89 -11.27
C SER A 154 -11.78 -1.18 -10.24
N ALA A 155 -12.73 -2.06 -10.57
CA ALA A 155 -13.76 -2.50 -9.63
C ALA A 155 -13.17 -3.22 -8.41
N ALA A 156 -12.15 -4.06 -8.61
CA ALA A 156 -11.43 -4.73 -7.52
C ALA A 156 -10.69 -3.72 -6.62
N LEU A 157 -10.09 -2.68 -7.19
CA LEU A 157 -9.50 -1.57 -6.44
C LEU A 157 -10.56 -0.87 -5.57
N GLY A 158 -11.70 -0.50 -6.17
CA GLY A 158 -12.81 0.14 -5.48
C GLY A 158 -13.34 -0.68 -4.31
N LYS A 159 -13.53 -1.99 -4.51
CA LYS A 159 -13.94 -2.93 -3.44
C LYS A 159 -12.92 -2.97 -2.30
N THR A 160 -11.64 -3.10 -2.63
CA THR A 160 -10.56 -3.19 -1.63
C THR A 160 -10.43 -1.89 -0.83
N LEU A 161 -10.37 -0.74 -1.49
CA LEU A 161 -10.28 0.55 -0.81
C LEU A 161 -11.55 0.86 0.00
N THR A 162 -12.73 0.44 -0.47
CA THR A 162 -13.98 0.56 0.32
C THR A 162 -13.90 -0.25 1.61
N ALA A 163 -13.40 -1.49 1.55
CA ALA A 163 -13.26 -2.35 2.73
C ALA A 163 -12.25 -1.79 3.75
N TRP A 164 -11.33 -0.93 3.31
CA TRP A 164 -10.26 -0.32 4.12
C TRP A 164 -10.40 1.20 4.27
N LYS A 165 -11.57 1.76 3.93
CA LYS A 165 -11.75 3.22 3.80
C LYS A 165 -11.41 3.99 5.07
N ASP A 166 -11.68 3.41 6.25
CA ASP A 166 -11.43 4.07 7.52
C ASP A 166 -9.93 4.06 7.87
N GLU A 167 -9.26 2.93 7.64
CA GLU A 167 -7.81 2.80 7.80
C GLU A 167 -7.03 3.71 6.84
N VAL A 168 -7.52 3.83 5.59
CA VAL A 168 -6.97 4.73 4.58
C VAL A 168 -7.23 6.19 4.95
N ALA A 169 -8.45 6.56 5.34
CA ALA A 169 -8.76 7.93 5.75
C ALA A 169 -7.94 8.36 6.99
N ARG A 170 -7.70 7.45 7.94
CA ARG A 170 -6.85 7.72 9.12
C ARG A 170 -5.42 8.08 8.70
N MET A 171 -4.89 7.55 7.60
CA MET A 171 -3.53 7.83 7.17
C MET A 171 -3.27 9.33 6.91
N TRP A 172 -4.29 10.13 6.58
CA TRP A 172 -4.15 11.59 6.43
C TRP A 172 -3.82 12.29 7.75
N ARG A 173 -4.27 11.75 8.89
CA ARG A 173 -4.05 12.32 10.22
C ARG A 173 -2.73 11.87 10.86
N PHE A 174 -2.13 10.78 10.36
CA PHE A 174 -0.93 10.19 10.96
C PHE A 174 0.28 10.32 10.02
N SER A 175 1.43 10.69 10.59
CA SER A 175 2.71 10.77 9.88
C SER A 175 3.51 9.46 9.92
N LYS A 176 3.12 8.51 10.79
CA LYS A 176 3.80 7.22 10.95
C LYS A 176 3.59 6.33 9.71
N SER A 177 4.64 5.61 9.32
CA SER A 177 4.63 4.64 8.22
C SER A 177 5.19 3.31 8.70
N ASN A 178 4.92 2.24 7.95
CA ASN A 178 5.52 0.93 8.22
C ASN A 178 6.99 0.84 7.73
N GLY A 179 7.59 1.97 7.33
CA GLY A 179 8.93 2.03 6.72
C GLY A 179 10.06 1.55 7.64
N ILE A 180 9.95 1.76 8.96
CA ILE A 180 10.94 1.26 9.93
C ILE A 180 10.93 -0.28 9.95
N THR A 181 9.74 -0.87 10.06
CA THR A 181 9.53 -2.33 10.00
C THR A 181 10.08 -2.91 8.69
N GLU A 182 9.80 -2.26 7.56
CA GLU A 182 10.32 -2.67 6.25
C GLU A 182 11.84 -2.55 6.15
N GLY A 183 12.44 -1.53 6.78
CA GLY A 183 13.89 -1.40 6.92
C GLY A 183 14.51 -2.59 7.66
N PHE A 184 13.93 -2.99 8.79
CA PHE A 184 14.34 -4.18 9.53
C PHE A 184 14.14 -5.45 8.71
N HIS A 185 13.00 -5.63 8.05
CA HIS A 185 12.74 -6.77 7.16
C HIS A 185 13.79 -6.87 6.05
N ARG A 186 14.16 -5.74 5.42
CA ARG A 186 15.20 -5.71 4.38
C ARG A 186 16.56 -6.13 4.93
N LYS A 187 16.94 -5.63 6.12
CA LYS A 187 18.20 -5.98 6.80
C LYS A 187 18.23 -7.47 7.17
N MET A 188 17.14 -7.98 7.74
CA MET A 188 16.96 -9.40 8.05
C MET A 188 17.10 -10.31 6.82
N LYS A 189 16.50 -9.93 5.68
CA LYS A 189 16.68 -10.66 4.41
C LYS A 189 18.11 -10.57 3.87
N LEU A 190 18.79 -9.43 4.06
CA LEU A 190 20.20 -9.29 3.68
C LEU A 190 21.09 -10.24 4.49
N ILE A 191 20.84 -10.37 5.79
CA ILE A 191 21.54 -11.32 6.67
C ILE A 191 21.36 -12.76 6.16
N GLN A 192 20.13 -13.13 5.79
CA GLN A 192 19.85 -14.45 5.20
C GLN A 192 20.59 -14.68 3.88
N ARG A 193 20.59 -13.69 2.97
CA ARG A 193 21.29 -13.80 1.68
C ARG A 193 22.80 -13.93 1.85
N ARG A 194 23.41 -13.12 2.73
CA ARG A 194 24.86 -13.17 3.01
C ARG A 194 25.29 -14.49 3.65
N ALA A 195 24.39 -15.16 4.36
CA ALA A 195 24.64 -16.45 4.99
C ALA A 195 24.28 -17.66 4.09
N TYR A 196 23.74 -17.42 2.88
CA TYR A 196 23.17 -18.47 2.01
C TYR A 196 22.10 -19.32 2.72
N GLY A 197 21.30 -18.67 3.57
CA GLY A 197 20.28 -19.31 4.40
C GLY A 197 20.80 -19.68 5.79
N PHE A 198 19.87 -20.15 6.63
CA PHE A 198 20.19 -20.63 7.98
C PHE A 198 19.49 -21.97 8.20
N ARG A 199 20.24 -22.99 8.60
CA ARG A 199 19.68 -24.29 9.01
C ARG A 199 19.06 -24.24 10.41
N ASN A 200 19.63 -23.42 11.29
CA ASN A 200 19.18 -23.25 12.67
C ASN A 200 18.57 -21.86 12.87
N PHE A 201 17.29 -21.81 13.28
CA PHE A 201 16.57 -20.57 13.57
C PHE A 201 17.21 -19.76 14.71
N GLU A 202 17.80 -20.41 15.70
CA GLU A 202 18.43 -19.74 16.83
C GLU A 202 19.68 -18.97 16.39
N ASN A 203 20.49 -19.56 15.51
CA ASN A 203 21.64 -18.87 14.90
C ASN A 203 21.20 -17.66 14.08
N TYR A 204 20.08 -17.80 13.35
CA TYR A 204 19.48 -16.67 12.65
C TYR A 204 19.03 -15.59 13.63
N ARG A 205 18.35 -15.97 14.72
CA ARG A 205 17.84 -15.05 15.75
C ARG A 205 18.98 -14.27 16.41
N VAL A 206 20.04 -14.93 16.84
CA VAL A 206 21.22 -14.30 17.45
C VAL A 206 21.82 -13.29 16.47
N ARG A 207 21.99 -13.68 15.20
CA ARG A 207 22.57 -12.80 14.19
C ARG A 207 21.69 -11.59 13.87
N VAL A 208 20.37 -11.76 13.89
CA VAL A 208 19.43 -10.64 13.77
C VAL A 208 19.54 -9.71 14.96
N LYS A 209 19.58 -10.19 16.21
CA LYS A 209 19.75 -9.34 17.40
C LYS A 209 21.04 -8.53 17.34
N VAL A 210 22.17 -9.19 17.09
CA VAL A 210 23.48 -8.53 17.02
C VAL A 210 23.53 -7.47 15.91
N LEU A 211 22.99 -7.79 14.73
CA LEU A 211 23.12 -6.90 13.59
C LEU A 211 22.04 -5.83 13.54
N CYS A 212 20.85 -6.06 14.08
CA CYS A 212 19.72 -5.13 14.02
C CYS A 212 19.56 -4.25 15.27
N GLY A 213 20.18 -4.59 16.40
CA GLY A 213 20.01 -3.90 17.69
C GLY A 213 19.04 -4.64 18.60
#